data_AF-A0A426RVB2-F1
#
_entry.id   AF-A0A426RVB2-F1
#
_cell.length_a   1.000
_cell.length_b   1.000
_cell.length_c   1.000
_cell.angle_alpha   90.00
_cell.angle_beta   90.00
_cell.angle_gamma   90.00
#
_symmetry.space_group_name_H-M   'P 1'
#
loop_
_entity.id
_entity.type
_entity.pdbx_description
1 polymer ?
#
loop_
_entity_poly.entity_id
_entity_poly.type
_entity_poly.pdbx_seq_one_letter_code
_entity_poly.pdbx_strand_id
1 'polypeptide(L)'
;MSLSLLTQLADIPASQWDALAPNDQPFMRHAFLSALEESGSVGGRSGWQPQHLLWREGDRVLAAMPGYGKRHSMGEYVFDHAWADASQRAGIPYYPKWLSAVPCSPVGGARLLGEAEAADRLLQALPDFLSTHGFYSGHINFNDAALSDRLAEDGRWLPRLGCQYHWHNRGYRDFQDFLDVLTSRKRKQLRKEREGVRQQDIEFCWYQGHELSEAQWDFVYTCYANTYFVRGRQPYLTRQFFSLLAERMPEALRITIASQHRQPVAMALSLVD
;
A
#
# COMPACT_ATOMS: atom_id res chain seq x y z
N MET A 1 -4.45 3.77 -30.06
CA MET A 1 -4.29 3.49 -28.62
C MET A 1 -2.87 3.00 -28.37
N SER A 2 -2.20 3.48 -27.33
CA SER A 2 -0.84 3.06 -27.01
C SER A 2 -0.60 2.98 -25.51
N LEU A 3 0.30 2.07 -25.14
CA LEU A 3 0.90 2.02 -23.82
C LEU A 3 1.91 3.15 -23.69
N SER A 4 1.85 3.88 -22.58
CA SER A 4 2.76 4.99 -22.28
C SER A 4 3.25 4.91 -20.84
N LEU A 5 4.50 5.33 -20.64
CA LEU A 5 5.14 5.44 -19.33
C LEU A 5 4.87 6.81 -18.73
N LEU A 6 4.46 6.84 -17.46
CA LEU A 6 4.30 8.02 -16.65
C LEU A 6 5.27 7.94 -15.46
N THR A 7 6.17 8.92 -15.36
CA THR A 7 7.24 8.94 -14.33
C THR A 7 6.95 9.85 -13.14
N GLN A 8 5.87 10.63 -13.23
CA GLN A 8 5.34 11.45 -12.15
C GLN A 8 3.81 11.43 -12.24
N LEU A 9 3.13 11.07 -11.16
CA LEU A 9 1.67 10.99 -11.18
C LEU A 9 1.00 12.37 -11.30
N ALA A 10 1.70 13.44 -10.91
CA ALA A 10 1.23 14.81 -11.06
C ALA A 10 1.05 15.26 -12.53
N ASP A 11 1.66 14.55 -13.49
CA ASP A 11 1.56 14.86 -14.93
C ASP A 11 0.19 14.44 -15.53
N ILE A 12 -0.69 13.82 -14.73
CA ILE A 12 -2.08 13.56 -15.11
C ILE A 12 -3.04 14.22 -14.11
N PRO A 13 -4.19 14.76 -14.57
CA PRO A 13 -5.21 15.26 -13.67
C PRO A 13 -5.73 14.16 -12.75
N ALA A 14 -5.86 14.45 -11.45
CA ALA A 14 -6.40 13.51 -10.47
C ALA A 14 -7.76 12.94 -10.89
N SER A 15 -8.63 13.76 -11.47
CA SER A 15 -9.94 13.34 -11.99
C SER A 15 -9.87 12.27 -13.09
N GLN A 16 -8.81 12.25 -13.90
CA GLN A 16 -8.63 11.19 -14.90
C GLN A 16 -8.14 9.89 -14.28
N TRP A 17 -7.24 9.96 -13.29
CA TRP A 17 -6.75 8.77 -12.61
C TRP A 17 -7.83 8.15 -11.71
N ASP A 18 -8.47 8.96 -10.88
CA ASP A 18 -9.46 8.51 -9.90
C ASP A 18 -10.72 7.97 -10.58
N ALA A 19 -11.03 8.38 -11.81
CA ALA A 19 -12.10 7.77 -12.61
C ALA A 19 -11.83 6.32 -13.03
N LEU A 20 -10.57 5.85 -12.96
CA LEU A 20 -10.18 4.48 -13.30
C LEU A 20 -10.18 3.56 -12.07
N ALA A 21 -10.00 4.14 -10.88
CA ALA A 21 -9.84 3.40 -9.64
C ALA A 21 -11.20 3.02 -9.02
N PRO A 22 -11.33 1.82 -8.43
CA PRO A 22 -12.48 1.50 -7.58
C PRO A 22 -12.57 2.46 -6.40
N ASN A 23 -13.80 2.81 -5.99
CA ASN A 23 -14.03 3.76 -4.89
C ASN A 23 -13.53 3.24 -3.53
N ASP A 24 -13.50 1.92 -3.33
CA ASP A 24 -13.10 1.22 -2.09
C ASP A 24 -11.58 0.98 -2.00
N GLN A 25 -10.78 1.74 -2.75
CA GLN A 25 -9.32 1.57 -2.82
C GLN A 25 -8.59 2.88 -2.51
N PRO A 26 -8.59 3.35 -1.24
CA PRO A 26 -7.95 4.63 -0.87
C PRO A 26 -6.45 4.67 -1.20
N PHE A 27 -5.78 3.52 -1.20
CA PHE A 27 -4.36 3.39 -1.56
C PHE A 27 -4.08 3.51 -3.07
N MET A 28 -5.10 3.41 -3.92
CA MET A 28 -5.00 3.60 -5.37
C MET A 28 -5.42 5.00 -5.82
N ARG A 29 -5.94 5.84 -4.92
CA ARG A 29 -6.29 7.23 -5.26
C ARG A 29 -5.06 8.03 -5.66
N HIS A 30 -5.25 8.96 -6.58
CA HIS A 30 -4.21 9.90 -7.03
C HIS A 30 -3.60 10.64 -5.85
N ALA A 31 -4.43 11.10 -4.91
CA ALA A 31 -4.02 11.77 -3.69
C ALA A 31 -2.98 10.97 -2.87
N PHE A 32 -3.20 9.67 -2.69
CA PHE A 32 -2.29 8.82 -1.91
C PHE A 32 -0.95 8.60 -2.62
N LEU A 33 -1.02 8.22 -3.90
CA LEU A 33 0.17 7.90 -4.70
C LEU A 33 1.03 9.14 -4.98
N SER A 34 0.40 10.28 -5.29
CA SER A 34 1.12 11.56 -5.46
C SER A 34 1.74 12.06 -4.16
N ALA A 35 1.08 11.87 -3.01
CA ALA A 35 1.67 12.22 -1.72
C ALA A 35 2.94 11.41 -1.43
N LEU A 36 3.01 10.14 -1.85
CA LEU A 36 4.23 9.34 -1.73
C LEU A 36 5.38 9.93 -2.57
N GLU A 37 5.10 10.33 -3.80
CA GLU A 37 6.09 10.90 -4.72
C GLU A 37 6.60 12.26 -4.23
N GLU A 38 5.68 13.18 -3.93
CA GLU A 38 6.01 14.55 -3.56
C GLU A 38 6.71 14.65 -2.20
N SER A 39 6.36 13.76 -1.27
CA SER A 39 7.02 13.68 0.03
C SER A 39 8.41 13.04 -0.02
N GLY A 40 8.83 12.51 -1.17
CA GLY A 40 10.08 11.75 -1.34
C GLY A 40 10.05 10.37 -0.67
N SER A 41 8.88 9.88 -0.25
CA SER A 41 8.72 8.51 0.27
C SER A 41 8.95 7.47 -0.84
N VAL A 42 8.63 7.84 -2.08
CA VAL A 42 9.08 7.15 -3.29
C VAL A 42 9.85 8.13 -4.20
N GLY A 43 10.54 7.61 -5.20
CA GLY A 43 11.46 8.37 -6.05
C GLY A 43 12.86 8.51 -5.45
N GLY A 44 13.72 9.28 -6.13
CA GLY A 44 15.08 9.56 -5.71
C GLY A 44 15.87 8.30 -5.34
N ARG A 45 16.28 8.21 -4.07
CA ARG A 45 17.08 7.09 -3.53
C ARG A 45 16.27 6.08 -2.70
N SER A 46 14.94 6.19 -2.67
CA SER A 46 14.06 5.26 -1.94
C SER A 46 14.12 3.81 -2.46
N GLY A 47 14.62 3.66 -3.69
CA GLY A 47 14.60 2.41 -4.44
C GLY A 47 13.22 2.05 -4.97
N TRP A 48 12.26 2.98 -4.93
CA TRP A 48 10.95 2.92 -5.58
C TRP A 48 10.91 4.00 -6.67
N GLN A 49 11.32 3.71 -7.90
CA GLN A 49 11.31 4.71 -8.97
C GLN A 49 9.92 4.73 -9.65
N PRO A 50 9.12 5.81 -9.58
CA PRO A 50 7.81 5.85 -10.22
C PRO A 50 7.89 5.61 -11.73
N GLN A 51 7.08 4.67 -12.19
CA GLN A 51 7.00 4.17 -13.57
C GLN A 51 5.60 3.59 -13.83
N HIS A 52 4.59 4.43 -13.64
CA HIS A 52 3.19 4.06 -13.86
C HIS A 52 2.96 3.83 -15.36
N LEU A 53 2.06 2.91 -15.69
CA LEU A 53 1.76 2.57 -17.08
C LEU A 53 0.33 2.99 -17.39
N LEU A 54 0.14 3.66 -18.52
CA LEU A 54 -1.15 4.17 -18.96
C LEU A 54 -1.47 3.63 -20.33
N TRP A 55 -2.71 3.16 -20.51
CA TRP A 55 -3.27 2.90 -21.82
C TRP A 55 -4.11 4.10 -22.27
N ARG A 56 -3.74 4.71 -23.39
CA ARG A 56 -4.32 5.98 -23.86
C ARG A 56 -4.98 5.87 -25.22
N GLU A 57 -6.02 6.68 -25.42
CA GLU A 57 -6.59 7.03 -26.71
C GLU A 57 -6.59 8.55 -26.87
N GLY A 58 -5.61 9.08 -27.60
CA GLY A 58 -5.34 10.52 -27.60
C GLY A 58 -5.00 10.99 -26.19
N ASP A 59 -5.70 12.02 -25.71
CA ASP A 59 -5.51 12.58 -24.37
C ASP A 59 -6.24 11.81 -23.27
N ARG A 60 -7.15 10.88 -23.62
CA ARG A 60 -7.92 10.12 -22.65
C ARG A 60 -7.13 8.92 -22.15
N VAL A 61 -7.05 8.77 -20.83
CA VAL A 61 -6.55 7.56 -20.17
C VAL A 61 -7.73 6.60 -19.99
N LEU A 62 -7.59 5.37 -20.47
CA LEU A 62 -8.63 4.34 -20.42
C LEU A 62 -8.31 3.22 -19.43
N ALA A 63 -7.03 2.98 -19.17
CA ALA A 63 -6.57 2.04 -18.17
C ALA A 63 -5.21 2.46 -17.61
N ALA A 64 -4.91 2.01 -16.39
CA ALA A 64 -3.64 2.30 -15.75
C ALA A 64 -3.17 1.16 -14.84
N MET A 65 -1.86 1.09 -14.63
CA MET A 65 -1.25 0.33 -13.54
C MET A 65 -0.31 1.24 -12.76
N PRO A 66 -0.42 1.34 -11.43
CA PRO A 66 0.66 1.93 -10.64
C PRO A 66 1.89 1.05 -10.78
N GLY A 67 3.05 1.65 -11.02
CA GLY A 67 4.25 0.91 -11.40
C GLY A 67 5.51 1.57 -10.87
N TYR A 68 6.50 0.75 -10.53
CA TYR A 68 7.76 1.22 -9.97
C TYR A 68 8.95 0.38 -10.46
N GLY A 69 10.01 1.05 -10.91
CA GLY A 69 11.31 0.41 -11.15
C GLY A 69 12.01 0.12 -9.83
N LYS A 70 12.48 -1.13 -9.66
CA LYS A 70 13.13 -1.62 -8.44
C LYS A 70 14.48 -2.25 -8.76
N ARG A 71 15.49 -1.94 -7.94
CA ARG A 71 16.82 -2.58 -7.95
C ARG A 71 17.10 -3.46 -6.72
N HIS A 72 16.12 -3.54 -5.82
CA HIS A 72 16.10 -4.37 -4.62
C HIS A 72 14.64 -4.52 -4.17
N SER A 73 14.34 -5.51 -3.33
CA SER A 73 12.95 -5.76 -2.89
C SER A 73 12.56 -5.16 -1.53
N MET A 74 13.39 -4.29 -0.97
CA MET A 74 13.04 -3.57 0.26
C MET A 74 11.76 -2.74 0.08
N GLY A 75 10.90 -2.79 1.10
CA GLY A 75 9.61 -2.10 1.17
C GLY A 75 8.45 -2.81 0.49
N GLU A 76 8.67 -3.91 -0.22
CA GLU A 76 7.62 -4.58 -1.02
C GLU A 76 6.69 -5.48 -0.19
N TYR A 77 7.09 -5.79 1.05
CA TYR A 77 6.40 -6.75 1.93
C TYR A 77 6.22 -8.16 1.33
N VAL A 78 6.98 -8.44 0.27
CA VAL A 78 7.09 -9.73 -0.41
C VAL A 78 8.55 -10.12 -0.30
N PHE A 79 8.89 -10.93 0.71
CA PHE A 79 10.26 -11.38 0.98
C PHE A 79 10.71 -12.34 -0.13
N ASP A 80 11.17 -11.82 -1.26
CA ASP A 80 11.57 -12.55 -2.45
C ASP A 80 13.10 -12.78 -2.55
N HIS A 81 13.85 -12.49 -1.49
CA HIS A 81 15.31 -12.68 -1.46
C HIS A 81 15.73 -14.09 -1.92
N ALA A 82 15.00 -15.13 -1.53
CA ALA A 82 15.27 -16.50 -1.97
C ALA A 82 15.19 -16.67 -3.50
N TRP A 83 14.30 -15.93 -4.19
CA TRP A 83 14.22 -15.91 -5.64
C TRP A 83 15.37 -15.14 -6.26
N ALA A 84 15.67 -13.94 -5.74
CA ALA A 84 16.81 -13.16 -6.20
C ALA A 84 18.13 -13.93 -6.06
N ASP A 85 18.34 -14.61 -4.93
CA ASP A 85 19.51 -15.44 -4.67
C ASP A 85 19.58 -16.66 -5.61
N ALA A 86 18.43 -17.30 -5.89
CA ALA A 86 18.36 -18.43 -6.83
C ALA A 86 18.68 -17.98 -8.26
N SER A 87 18.12 -16.86 -8.72
CA SER A 87 18.42 -16.26 -10.02
C SER A 87 19.91 -15.92 -10.14
N GLN A 88 20.50 -15.32 -9.10
CA GLN A 88 21.93 -15.03 -9.07
C GLN A 88 22.78 -16.30 -9.20
N ARG A 89 22.46 -17.37 -8.45
CA ARG A 89 23.17 -18.66 -8.55
C ARG A 89 23.03 -19.30 -9.93
N ALA A 90 21.90 -19.07 -10.62
CA ALA A 90 21.64 -19.57 -11.96
C ALA A 90 22.22 -18.68 -13.08
N GLY A 91 22.85 -17.54 -12.75
CA GLY A 91 23.32 -16.57 -13.75
C GLY A 91 22.20 -15.81 -14.47
N ILE A 92 20.99 -15.81 -13.91
CA ILE A 92 19.81 -15.13 -14.45
C ILE A 92 19.71 -13.76 -13.77
N PRO A 93 19.69 -12.64 -14.52
CA PRO A 93 19.50 -11.32 -13.92
C PRO A 93 18.08 -11.18 -13.35
N TYR A 94 17.98 -10.71 -12.10
CA TYR A 94 16.70 -10.48 -11.41
C TYR A 94 16.32 -8.99 -11.34
N TYR A 95 17.32 -8.09 -11.41
CA TYR A 95 17.13 -6.64 -11.33
C TYR A 95 17.79 -5.93 -12.53
N PRO A 96 17.22 -4.81 -13.02
CA PRO A 96 16.02 -4.16 -12.49
C PRO A 96 14.76 -4.94 -12.81
N LYS A 97 13.79 -4.87 -11.90
CA LYS A 97 12.44 -5.37 -12.09
C LYS A 97 11.45 -4.21 -12.09
N TRP A 98 10.35 -4.37 -12.81
CA TRP A 98 9.20 -3.48 -12.69
C TRP A 98 8.18 -4.09 -11.72
N LEU A 99 7.59 -3.26 -10.88
CA LEU A 99 6.67 -3.67 -9.83
C LEU A 99 5.39 -2.85 -9.85
N SER A 100 4.24 -3.52 -9.94
CA SER A 100 2.95 -2.95 -9.57
C SER A 100 2.59 -3.32 -8.14
N ALA A 101 2.48 -2.31 -7.26
CA ALA A 101 2.16 -2.48 -5.83
C ALA A 101 1.67 -1.16 -5.22
N VAL A 102 1.11 -1.23 -4.01
CA VAL A 102 1.08 -0.07 -3.11
C VAL A 102 2.46 0.04 -2.46
N PRO A 103 3.19 1.16 -2.60
CA PRO A 103 4.48 1.31 -1.95
C PRO A 103 4.36 1.20 -0.43
N CYS A 104 5.31 0.47 0.17
CA CYS A 104 5.48 0.40 1.62
C CYS A 104 4.27 -0.17 2.40
N SER A 105 3.38 -0.91 1.73
CA SER A 105 2.21 -1.52 2.36
C SER A 105 1.83 -2.85 1.67
N PRO A 106 1.43 -3.89 2.42
CA PRO A 106 0.92 -5.14 1.87
C PRO A 106 -0.59 -5.10 1.57
N VAL A 107 -1.19 -3.92 1.39
CA VAL A 107 -2.63 -3.79 1.15
C VAL A 107 -3.01 -4.43 -0.19
N GLY A 108 -3.96 -5.37 -0.14
CA GLY A 108 -4.55 -5.99 -1.31
C GLY A 108 -5.52 -5.06 -2.04
N GLY A 109 -5.71 -5.27 -3.34
CA GLY A 109 -6.70 -4.53 -4.12
C GLY A 109 -6.34 -4.42 -5.59
N ALA A 110 -7.00 -3.51 -6.30
CA ALA A 110 -6.78 -3.32 -7.72
C ALA A 110 -5.32 -2.91 -8.02
N ARG A 111 -4.74 -3.50 -9.06
CA ARG A 111 -3.45 -3.12 -9.67
C ARG A 111 -3.55 -2.83 -11.15
N LEU A 112 -4.68 -3.18 -11.75
CA LEU A 112 -5.06 -2.88 -13.11
C LEU A 112 -6.38 -2.10 -13.01
N LEU A 113 -6.33 -0.84 -13.40
CA LEU A 113 -7.41 0.15 -13.25
C LEU A 113 -8.02 0.45 -14.61
N GLY A 114 -9.27 0.88 -14.64
CA GLY A 114 -9.96 1.39 -15.83
C GLY A 114 -10.85 0.39 -16.55
N GLU A 115 -11.14 0.70 -17.81
CA GLU A 115 -12.10 -0.04 -18.64
C GLU A 115 -11.55 -1.42 -19.00
N ALA A 116 -12.38 -2.47 -18.90
CA ALA A 116 -11.96 -3.86 -19.05
C ALA A 116 -11.17 -4.12 -20.34
N GLU A 117 -11.64 -3.62 -21.49
CA GLU A 117 -10.96 -3.83 -22.77
C GLU A 117 -9.60 -3.11 -22.84
N ALA A 118 -9.50 -1.89 -22.33
CA ALA A 118 -8.25 -1.15 -22.27
C ALA A 118 -7.26 -1.76 -21.27
N ALA A 119 -7.77 -2.24 -20.14
CA ALA A 119 -7.03 -2.95 -19.12
C ALA A 119 -6.41 -4.25 -19.66
N ASP A 120 -7.17 -5.03 -20.43
CA ASP A 120 -6.67 -6.24 -21.08
C ASP A 120 -5.56 -5.93 -22.10
N ARG A 121 -5.74 -4.91 -22.92
CA ARG A 121 -4.71 -4.48 -23.88
C ARG A 121 -3.44 -4.00 -23.17
N LEU A 122 -3.57 -3.28 -22.07
CA LEU A 122 -2.44 -2.88 -21.22
C LEU A 122 -1.70 -4.12 -20.71
N LEU A 123 -2.43 -5.07 -20.13
CA LEU A 123 -1.85 -6.30 -19.56
C LEU A 123 -1.14 -7.15 -20.61
N GLN A 124 -1.74 -7.29 -21.80
CA GLN A 124 -1.13 -8.03 -22.92
C GLN A 124 0.16 -7.38 -23.43
N ALA A 125 0.22 -6.04 -23.46
CA ALA A 125 1.38 -5.28 -23.91
C ALA A 125 2.51 -5.18 -22.86
N LEU A 126 2.22 -5.50 -21.59
CA LEU A 126 3.16 -5.34 -20.49
C LEU A 126 4.48 -6.11 -20.68
N PRO A 127 4.50 -7.42 -21.04
CA PRO A 127 5.77 -8.14 -21.18
C PRO A 127 6.71 -7.57 -22.24
N ASP A 128 6.17 -7.17 -23.40
CA ASP A 128 6.95 -6.56 -24.48
C ASP A 128 7.48 -5.18 -24.09
N PHE A 129 6.67 -4.41 -23.36
CA PHE A 129 7.10 -3.15 -22.78
C PHE A 129 8.28 -3.36 -21.82
N LEU A 130 8.19 -4.32 -20.90
CA LEU A 130 9.25 -4.60 -19.92
C LEU A 130 10.56 -5.00 -20.61
N SER A 131 10.49 -5.89 -21.60
CA SER A 131 11.64 -6.31 -22.40
C SER A 131 12.31 -5.13 -23.11
N THR A 132 11.51 -4.28 -23.76
CA THR A 132 12.01 -3.11 -24.52
C THR A 132 12.64 -2.03 -23.63
N HIS A 133 12.19 -1.93 -22.37
CA HIS A 133 12.67 -0.94 -21.40
C HIS A 133 13.76 -1.47 -20.45
N GLY A 134 14.31 -2.66 -20.73
CA GLY A 134 15.46 -3.20 -20.01
C GLY A 134 15.15 -3.76 -18.61
N PHE A 135 13.90 -4.15 -18.36
CA PHE A 135 13.54 -4.92 -17.16
C PHE A 135 13.74 -6.41 -17.39
N TYR A 136 14.25 -7.10 -16.38
CA TYR A 136 14.41 -8.56 -16.43
C TYR A 136 13.20 -9.31 -15.89
N SER A 137 12.34 -8.66 -15.11
CA SER A 137 11.08 -9.24 -14.63
C SER A 137 10.02 -8.18 -14.36
N GLY A 138 8.75 -8.63 -14.41
CA GLY A 138 7.57 -7.88 -13.99
C GLY A 138 6.94 -8.54 -12.76
N HIS A 139 6.58 -7.75 -11.77
CA HIS A 139 5.98 -8.21 -10.53
C HIS A 139 4.67 -7.46 -10.29
N ILE A 140 3.64 -8.17 -9.86
CA ILE A 140 2.36 -7.59 -9.46
C ILE A 140 2.07 -8.12 -8.07
N ASN A 141 2.16 -7.26 -7.05
CA ASN A 141 2.02 -7.65 -5.65
C ASN A 141 0.65 -7.26 -5.09
N PHE A 142 0.04 -8.21 -4.37
CA PHE A 142 -1.23 -8.04 -3.66
C PHE A 142 -2.37 -7.54 -4.56
N ASN A 143 -2.48 -8.08 -5.78
CA ASN A 143 -3.61 -7.79 -6.65
C ASN A 143 -4.88 -8.52 -6.21
N ASP A 144 -6.01 -8.13 -6.80
CA ASP A 144 -7.31 -8.76 -6.60
C ASP A 144 -7.45 -10.10 -7.37
N ALA A 145 -8.55 -10.80 -7.10
CA ALA A 145 -8.87 -12.07 -7.76
C ALA A 145 -9.08 -11.89 -9.26
N ALA A 146 -9.73 -10.79 -9.67
CA ALA A 146 -10.04 -10.52 -11.07
C ALA A 146 -8.77 -10.41 -11.94
N LEU A 147 -7.74 -9.72 -11.46
CA LEU A 147 -6.45 -9.66 -12.16
C LEU A 147 -5.71 -11.00 -12.07
N SER A 148 -5.81 -11.73 -10.95
CA SER A 148 -5.18 -13.05 -10.81
C SER A 148 -5.70 -14.05 -11.84
N ASP A 149 -7.02 -14.05 -12.07
CA ASP A 149 -7.66 -14.94 -13.05
C ASP A 149 -7.20 -14.61 -14.48
N ARG A 150 -7.15 -13.31 -14.85
CA ARG A 150 -6.63 -12.87 -16.15
C ARG A 150 -5.15 -13.26 -16.36
N LEU A 151 -4.33 -13.13 -15.32
CA LEU A 151 -2.91 -13.50 -15.37
C LEU A 151 -2.71 -15.03 -15.51
N ALA A 152 -3.60 -15.84 -14.93
CA ALA A 152 -3.51 -17.30 -14.96
C ALA A 152 -3.73 -17.88 -16.37
N GLU A 153 -4.39 -17.14 -17.27
CA GLU A 153 -4.58 -17.52 -18.67
C GLU A 153 -3.31 -17.34 -19.52
N ASP A 154 -2.33 -16.56 -19.04
CA ASP A 154 -1.08 -16.27 -19.73
C ASP A 154 0.10 -16.97 -19.06
N GLY A 155 0.64 -17.99 -19.74
CA GLY A 155 1.75 -18.83 -19.25
C GLY A 155 3.07 -18.08 -18.99
N ARG A 156 3.18 -16.79 -19.30
CA ARG A 156 4.32 -15.94 -18.92
C ARG A 156 4.30 -15.54 -17.45
N TRP A 157 3.13 -15.55 -16.81
CA TRP A 157 2.97 -15.16 -15.41
C TRP A 157 2.97 -16.36 -14.48
N LEU A 158 3.69 -16.23 -13.36
CA LEU A 158 3.79 -17.29 -12.35
C LEU A 158 3.09 -16.84 -11.07
N PRO A 159 2.05 -17.55 -10.60
CA PRO A 159 1.39 -17.19 -9.35
C PRO A 159 2.31 -17.47 -8.15
N ARG A 160 2.38 -16.50 -7.24
CA ARG A 160 3.03 -16.67 -5.94
C ARG A 160 2.02 -16.42 -4.83
N LEU A 161 1.72 -17.47 -4.07
CA LEU A 161 0.79 -17.37 -2.95
C LEU A 161 1.50 -16.90 -1.67
N GLY A 162 0.84 -15.99 -0.96
CA GLY A 162 1.22 -15.53 0.37
C GLY A 162 0.04 -15.64 1.33
N CYS A 163 0.31 -15.68 2.63
CA CYS A 163 -0.73 -15.69 3.65
C CYS A 163 -0.84 -14.31 4.29
N GLN A 164 -2.06 -13.78 4.34
CA GLN A 164 -2.40 -12.58 5.10
C GLN A 164 -3.49 -12.91 6.12
N TYR A 165 -3.43 -12.25 7.27
CA TYR A 165 -4.48 -12.35 8.29
C TYR A 165 -5.34 -11.10 8.23
N HIS A 166 -6.59 -11.27 7.80
CA HIS A 166 -7.58 -10.20 7.75
C HIS A 166 -8.59 -10.39 8.87
N TRP A 167 -8.90 -9.31 9.58
CA TRP A 167 -10.01 -9.30 10.53
C TRP A 167 -11.27 -8.82 9.82
N HIS A 168 -12.34 -9.59 9.94
CA HIS A 168 -13.65 -9.22 9.41
C HIS A 168 -14.65 -9.11 10.54
N ASN A 169 -15.42 -8.02 10.55
CA ASN A 169 -16.58 -7.94 11.41
C ASN A 169 -17.68 -8.86 10.84
N ARG A 170 -18.02 -9.94 11.55
CA ARG A 170 -19.09 -10.89 11.15
C ARG A 170 -20.48 -10.47 11.65
N GLY A 171 -20.70 -9.16 11.80
CA GLY A 171 -21.92 -8.60 12.39
C GLY A 171 -21.89 -8.53 13.92
N TYR A 172 -20.71 -8.49 14.54
CA TYR A 172 -20.57 -8.30 15.98
C TYR A 172 -21.09 -6.92 16.38
N ARG A 173 -22.03 -6.89 17.33
CA ARG A 173 -22.62 -5.63 17.83
C ARG A 173 -21.67 -4.89 18.75
N ASP A 174 -20.89 -5.64 19.52
CA ASP A 174 -19.93 -5.11 20.49
C ASP A 174 -18.76 -6.07 20.69
N PHE A 175 -17.86 -5.72 21.61
CA PHE A 175 -16.72 -6.55 21.94
C PHE A 175 -17.10 -7.88 22.60
N GLN A 176 -18.21 -7.92 23.34
CA GLN A 176 -18.68 -9.15 23.96
C GLN A 176 -19.10 -10.18 22.90
N ASP A 177 -19.84 -9.72 21.90
CA ASP A 177 -20.28 -10.53 20.75
C ASP A 177 -19.08 -11.15 20.02
N PHE A 178 -18.01 -10.37 19.81
CA PHE A 178 -16.75 -10.87 19.27
C PHE A 178 -16.07 -11.90 20.20
N LEU A 179 -16.11 -11.69 21.52
CA LEU A 179 -15.49 -12.62 22.48
C LEU A 179 -16.25 -13.95 22.60
N ASP A 180 -17.56 -13.95 22.35
CA ASP A 180 -18.41 -15.13 22.53
C ASP A 180 -18.14 -16.22 21.48
N VAL A 181 -17.71 -15.83 20.27
CA VAL A 181 -17.30 -16.78 19.23
C VAL A 181 -15.91 -17.39 19.45
N LEU A 182 -15.14 -16.90 20.42
CA LEU A 182 -13.78 -17.37 20.68
C LEU A 182 -13.75 -18.56 21.66
N THR A 183 -12.65 -19.32 21.64
CA THR A 183 -12.40 -20.36 22.65
C THR A 183 -12.24 -19.73 24.03
N SER A 184 -12.61 -20.47 25.09
CA SER A 184 -12.54 -19.98 26.48
C SER A 184 -11.16 -19.44 26.86
N ARG A 185 -10.08 -20.07 26.36
CA ARG A 185 -8.71 -19.60 26.58
C ARG A 185 -8.47 -18.24 25.93
N LYS A 186 -8.79 -18.08 24.64
CA LYS A 186 -8.56 -16.82 23.91
C LYS A 186 -9.43 -15.68 24.44
N ARG A 187 -10.69 -15.96 24.77
CA ARG A 187 -11.60 -15.02 25.43
C ARG A 187 -11.05 -14.52 26.77
N LYS A 188 -10.58 -15.43 27.64
CA LYS A 188 -9.97 -15.05 28.95
C LYS A 188 -8.71 -14.22 28.76
N GLN A 189 -7.86 -14.57 27.78
CA GLN A 189 -6.64 -13.83 27.48
C GLN A 189 -6.95 -12.38 27.04
N LEU A 190 -7.81 -12.19 26.03
CA LEU A 190 -8.15 -10.86 25.52
C LEU A 190 -8.80 -9.96 26.59
N ARG A 191 -9.64 -10.54 27.46
CA ARG A 191 -10.19 -9.81 28.62
C ARG A 191 -9.10 -9.33 29.56
N LYS A 192 -8.15 -10.21 29.91
CA LYS A 192 -7.04 -9.87 30.80
C LYS A 192 -6.14 -8.79 30.19
N GLU A 193 -5.84 -8.87 28.89
CA GLU A 193 -5.06 -7.84 28.18
C GLU A 193 -5.78 -6.49 28.20
N ARG A 194 -7.08 -6.46 27.89
CA ARG A 194 -7.87 -5.21 27.91
C ARG A 194 -8.03 -4.64 29.32
N GLU A 195 -8.18 -5.49 30.32
CA GLU A 195 -8.22 -5.07 31.72
C GLU A 195 -6.90 -4.44 32.16
N GLY A 196 -5.76 -5.02 31.75
CA GLY A 196 -4.45 -4.44 32.03
C GLY A 196 -4.24 -3.05 31.42
N VAL A 197 -4.88 -2.74 30.28
CA VAL A 197 -4.89 -1.39 29.71
C VAL A 197 -5.72 -0.43 30.55
N ARG A 198 -6.90 -0.87 31.03
CA ARG A 198 -7.78 -0.03 31.87
C ARG A 198 -7.15 0.32 33.21
N GLN A 199 -6.39 -0.60 33.79
CA GLN A 199 -5.69 -0.39 35.06
C GLN A 199 -4.52 0.59 34.98
N GLN A 200 -4.08 0.96 33.76
CA GLN A 200 -2.97 1.87 33.52
C GLN A 200 -3.41 3.32 33.24
N ASP A 201 -4.71 3.63 33.42
CA ASP A 201 -5.30 4.95 33.14
C ASP A 201 -4.98 5.45 31.71
N ILE A 202 -5.07 4.53 30.73
CA ILE A 202 -4.89 4.85 29.32
C ILE A 202 -6.21 5.34 28.72
N GLU A 203 -6.19 6.55 28.19
CA GLU A 203 -7.28 7.19 27.47
C GLU A 203 -7.04 7.09 25.95
N PHE A 204 -8.11 6.87 25.18
CA PHE A 204 -8.05 6.79 23.72
C PHE A 204 -8.85 7.94 23.11
N CYS A 205 -8.18 8.76 22.30
CA CYS A 205 -8.83 9.80 21.50
C CYS A 205 -8.78 9.41 20.02
N TRP A 206 -9.93 9.46 19.36
CA TRP A 206 -10.08 9.19 17.94
C TRP A 206 -10.14 10.49 17.17
N TYR A 207 -9.51 10.48 16.01
CA TYR A 207 -9.42 11.63 15.13
C TYR A 207 -9.57 11.23 13.66
N GLN A 208 -10.16 12.13 12.88
CA GLN A 208 -10.06 12.20 11.43
C GLN A 208 -8.82 13.01 11.03
N GLY A 209 -8.40 12.91 9.77
CA GLY A 209 -7.17 13.55 9.31
C GLY A 209 -7.12 15.06 9.55
N HIS A 210 -8.25 15.75 9.40
CA HIS A 210 -8.36 17.20 9.57
C HIS A 210 -8.44 17.67 11.03
N GLU A 211 -8.58 16.75 12.00
CA GLU A 211 -8.70 17.09 13.42
C GLU A 211 -7.35 17.14 14.14
N LEU A 212 -6.28 16.64 13.53
CA LEU A 212 -4.94 16.67 14.10
C LEU A 212 -4.24 18.01 13.82
N SER A 213 -3.60 18.54 14.84
CA SER A 213 -2.56 19.57 14.71
C SER A 213 -1.24 18.99 14.16
N GLU A 214 -0.37 19.85 13.62
CA GLU A 214 0.96 19.43 13.17
C GLU A 214 1.81 18.81 14.29
N ALA A 215 1.65 19.27 15.54
CA ALA A 215 2.32 18.67 16.69
C ALA A 215 1.84 17.23 16.98
N GLN A 216 0.55 16.94 16.74
CA GLN A 216 0.05 15.57 16.82
C GLN A 216 0.55 14.73 15.65
N TRP A 217 0.68 15.30 14.45
CA TRP A 217 1.33 14.61 13.32
C TRP A 217 2.81 14.32 13.56
N ASP A 218 3.53 15.18 14.27
CA ASP A 218 4.90 14.92 14.72
C ASP A 218 4.96 13.73 15.69
N PHE A 219 3.99 13.64 16.61
CA PHE A 219 3.87 12.49 17.50
C PHE A 219 3.56 11.20 16.72
N VAL A 220 2.60 11.25 15.78
CA VAL A 220 2.27 10.13 14.89
C VAL A 220 3.51 9.65 14.14
N TYR A 221 4.24 10.57 13.50
CA TYR A 221 5.47 10.23 12.80
C TYR A 221 6.54 9.65 13.73
N THR A 222 6.69 10.20 14.94
CA THR A 222 7.64 9.68 15.94
C THR A 222 7.34 8.23 16.28
N CYS A 223 6.07 7.89 16.54
CA CYS A 223 5.66 6.51 16.77
C CYS A 223 5.95 5.62 15.57
N TYR A 224 5.59 6.06 14.36
CA TYR A 224 5.85 5.33 13.11
C TYR A 224 7.35 5.08 12.89
N ALA A 225 8.18 6.12 12.96
CA ALA A 225 9.62 6.04 12.72
C ALA A 225 10.30 5.15 13.77
N ASN A 226 9.85 5.21 15.03
CA ASN A 226 10.36 4.36 16.09
C ASN A 226 10.23 2.86 15.77
N THR A 227 9.18 2.43 15.06
CA THR A 227 9.03 1.01 14.64
C THR A 227 10.16 0.51 13.73
N TYR A 228 10.81 1.43 12.99
CA TYR A 228 11.97 1.14 12.17
C TYR A 228 13.27 1.26 12.97
N PHE A 229 13.41 2.32 13.78
CA PHE A 229 14.62 2.57 14.55
C PHE A 229 14.94 1.47 15.56
N VAL A 230 13.92 0.93 16.25
CA VAL A 230 14.11 -0.21 17.16
C VAL A 230 14.63 -1.47 16.46
N ARG A 231 14.58 -1.52 15.11
CA ARG A 231 15.10 -2.60 14.27
C ARG A 231 16.36 -2.19 13.49
N GLY A 232 16.95 -1.03 13.81
CA GLY A 232 18.13 -0.50 13.12
C GLY A 232 17.87 -0.11 11.66
N ARG A 233 16.61 0.23 11.31
CA ARG A 233 16.21 0.62 9.95
C ARG A 233 15.76 2.08 9.92
N GLN A 234 15.82 2.68 8.74
CA GLN A 234 15.19 3.97 8.46
C GLN A 234 13.72 3.76 8.05
N PRO A 235 12.82 4.69 8.41
CA PRO A 235 11.44 4.67 7.94
C PRO A 235 11.35 4.83 6.42
N TYR A 236 10.33 4.22 5.81
CA TYR A 236 10.09 4.40 4.36
C TYR A 236 9.31 5.68 4.06
N LEU A 237 8.30 6.00 4.88
CA LEU A 237 7.46 7.18 4.72
C LEU A 237 8.10 8.36 5.43
N THR A 238 8.09 9.52 4.80
CA THR A 238 8.63 10.76 5.40
C THR A 238 7.59 11.44 6.28
N ARG A 239 8.00 12.38 7.13
CA ARG A 239 7.06 13.19 7.92
C ARG A 239 6.12 14.01 7.03
N GLN A 240 6.62 14.50 5.90
CA GLN A 240 5.84 15.29 4.94
C GLN A 240 4.70 14.48 4.31
N PHE A 241 4.89 13.17 4.10
CA PHE A 241 3.84 12.29 3.59
C PHE A 241 2.55 12.39 4.41
N PHE A 242 2.66 12.39 5.74
CA PHE A 242 1.49 12.42 6.62
C PHE A 242 0.72 13.76 6.54
N SER A 243 1.41 14.90 6.42
CA SER A 243 0.73 16.20 6.21
C SER A 243 0.05 16.26 4.85
N LEU A 244 0.72 15.83 3.77
CA LEU A 244 0.12 15.80 2.43
C LEU A 244 -1.12 14.89 2.39
N LEU A 245 -1.05 13.75 3.08
CA LEU A 245 -2.16 12.81 3.16
C LEU A 245 -3.34 13.40 3.94
N ALA A 246 -3.07 14.09 5.05
CA ALA A 246 -4.07 14.80 5.84
C ALA A 246 -4.74 15.95 5.08
N GLU A 247 -3.98 16.66 4.25
CA GLU A 247 -4.49 17.71 3.39
C GLU A 247 -5.40 17.17 2.28
N ARG A 248 -4.98 16.09 1.61
CA ARG A 248 -5.60 15.63 0.35
C ARG A 248 -6.71 14.61 0.51
N MET A 249 -6.70 13.83 1.59
CA MET A 249 -7.72 12.82 1.86
C MET A 249 -8.00 12.67 3.37
N PRO A 250 -8.33 13.77 4.09
CA PRO A 250 -8.60 13.74 5.53
C PRO A 250 -9.72 12.79 5.93
N GLU A 251 -10.72 12.61 5.04
CA GLU A 251 -11.88 11.73 5.24
C GLU A 251 -11.50 10.26 5.31
N ALA A 252 -10.44 9.87 4.60
CA ALA A 252 -9.93 8.51 4.54
C ALA A 252 -9.02 8.19 5.73
N LEU A 253 -8.71 9.14 6.61
CA LEU A 253 -7.81 8.92 7.74
C LEU A 253 -8.58 8.66 9.04
N ARG A 254 -8.19 7.60 9.75
CA ARG A 254 -8.61 7.33 11.13
C ARG A 254 -7.37 7.14 11.99
N ILE A 255 -7.22 8.01 12.99
CA ILE A 255 -6.09 7.99 13.92
C ILE A 255 -6.66 7.76 15.32
N THR A 256 -6.01 6.90 16.09
CA THR A 256 -6.22 6.81 17.53
C THR A 256 -4.93 7.19 18.23
N ILE A 257 -4.98 8.13 19.16
CA ILE A 257 -3.88 8.43 20.08
C ILE A 257 -4.25 7.89 21.45
N ALA A 258 -3.37 7.07 22.01
CA ALA A 258 -3.46 6.58 23.38
C ALA A 258 -2.60 7.46 24.29
N SER A 259 -3.18 7.93 25.38
CA SER A 259 -2.52 8.83 26.33
C SER A 259 -2.56 8.24 27.74
N GLN A 260 -1.46 8.39 28.48
CA GLN A 260 -1.38 8.07 29.91
C GLN A 260 -1.08 9.36 30.66
N HIS A 261 -1.92 9.72 31.64
CA HIS A 261 -1.81 10.98 32.39
C HIS A 261 -1.67 12.23 31.49
N ARG A 262 -2.47 12.28 30.39
CA ARG A 262 -2.45 13.32 29.35
C ARG A 262 -1.17 13.38 28.49
N GLN A 263 -0.24 12.44 28.65
CA GLN A 263 0.92 12.30 27.79
C GLN A 263 0.64 11.26 26.70
N PRO A 264 0.79 11.59 25.41
CA PRO A 264 0.57 10.62 24.34
C PRO A 264 1.69 9.57 24.36
N VAL A 265 1.33 8.29 24.33
CA VAL A 265 2.27 7.16 24.48
C VAL A 265 2.24 6.17 23.31
N ALA A 266 1.13 6.12 22.57
CA ALA A 266 1.01 5.27 21.40
C ALA A 266 0.00 5.85 20.40
N MET A 267 0.08 5.37 19.16
CA MET A 267 -0.90 5.70 18.14
C MET A 267 -1.21 4.49 17.25
N ALA A 268 -2.36 4.56 16.59
CA ALA A 268 -2.69 3.73 15.43
C ALA A 268 -3.21 4.63 14.31
N LEU A 269 -2.86 4.30 13.06
CA LEU A 269 -3.35 4.98 11.87
C LEU A 269 -3.88 3.93 10.89
N SER A 270 -5.08 4.17 10.40
CA SER A 270 -5.74 3.37 9.36
C SER A 270 -6.24 4.28 8.25
N LEU A 271 -6.21 3.77 7.02
CA LEU A 271 -6.97 4.35 5.92
C LEU A 271 -8.32 3.64 5.83
N VAL A 272 -9.37 4.39 5.57
CA VAL A 272 -10.75 3.92 5.40
C VAL A 272 -11.31 4.38 4.06
N ASP A 273 -12.25 3.61 3.54
CA ASP A 273 -13.05 3.84 2.34
C ASP A 273 -14.42 4.48 2.66
#